data_AF-A0A379Y926-F1
#
_entry.id   AF-A0A379Y926-F1
#
_cell.length_a   1.000
_cell.length_b   1.000
_cell.length_c   1.000
_cell.angle_alpha   90.00
_cell.angle_beta   90.00
_cell.angle_gamma   90.00
#
_symmetry.space_group_name_H-M   'P 1'
#
loop_
_entity.id
_entity.type
_entity.pdbx_description
1 polymer ?
#
loop_
_entity_poly.entity_id
_entity_poly.type
_entity_poly.pdbx_seq_one_letter_code
_entity_poly.pdbx_strand_id
1 'polypeptide(L)' 'MNTVNASMTVIGAGSYGTALAITLARNGHSVVLWGHNPAQIQTLQHDRCNQAFLPDVPFPRYPAA' A
#
# COMPACT_ATOMS: atom_id res chain seq x y z
N MET A 1 0.22 -23.65 -2.99
CA MET A 1 1.26 -22.87 -3.70
C MET A 1 2.22 -22.37 -2.64
N ASN A 2 3.54 -22.58 -2.78
CA ASN A 2 4.52 -22.00 -1.85
C ASN A 2 4.50 -20.47 -2.03
N THR A 3 3.77 -19.76 -1.19
CA THR A 3 3.81 -18.30 -1.14
C THR A 3 5.12 -17.91 -0.49
N VAL A 4 6.11 -17.56 -1.32
CA VAL A 4 7.32 -16.90 -0.83
C VAL A 4 6.92 -15.51 -0.36
N ASN A 5 6.99 -15.29 0.96
CA ASN A 5 6.81 -13.97 1.53
C ASN A 5 8.06 -13.14 1.18
N ALA A 6 7.94 -12.29 0.17
CA ALA A 6 8.98 -11.34 -0.22
C ALA A 6 8.64 -9.96 0.34
N SER A 7 9.64 -9.28 0.89
CA SER A 7 9.54 -7.87 1.26
C SER A 7 9.74 -7.00 0.02
N MET A 8 8.79 -6.12 -0.26
CA MET A 8 8.78 -5.28 -1.45
C MET A 8 8.58 -3.81 -1.07
N THR A 9 9.21 -2.91 -1.82
CA THR A 9 9.04 -1.47 -1.65
C THR A 9 8.53 -0.86 -2.94
N VAL A 10 7.42 -0.13 -2.87
CA VAL A 10 6.88 0.67 -3.98
C VAL A 10 7.26 2.13 -3.74
N ILE A 11 8.09 2.68 -4.63
CA ILE A 11 8.55 4.07 -4.56
C ILE A 11 7.58 4.94 -5.39
N GLY A 12 6.69 5.64 -4.69
CA GLY A 12 5.72 6.55 -5.29
C GLY A 12 4.29 6.29 -4.80
N ALA A 13 3.81 7.14 -3.89
CA ALA A 13 2.45 7.08 -3.31
C ALA A 13 1.36 7.77 -4.17
N GLY A 14 1.51 7.75 -5.50
CA GLY A 14 0.49 8.21 -6.44
C GLY A 14 -0.59 7.15 -6.72
N SER A 15 -1.46 7.37 -7.70
CA SER A 15 -2.54 6.43 -8.05
C SER A 15 -2.05 5.00 -8.32
N TYR A 16 -1.17 4.83 -9.31
CA TYR A 16 -0.69 3.52 -9.73
C TYR A 16 0.17 2.84 -8.66
N GLY A 17 1.09 3.58 -8.03
CA GLY A 17 1.94 3.00 -6.97
C GLY A 17 1.13 2.53 -5.77
N THR A 18 0.08 3.27 -5.40
CA THR A 18 -0.87 2.84 -4.36
C THR A 18 -1.63 1.58 -4.77
N ALA A 19 -2.17 1.51 -5.99
CA ALA A 19 -2.88 0.34 -6.50
C ALA A 19 -1.97 -0.90 -6.56
N LEU A 20 -0.73 -0.72 -7.00
CA LEU A 20 0.28 -1.78 -7.05
C LEU A 20 0.61 -2.28 -5.65
N ALA A 21 0.85 -1.39 -4.70
CA ALA A 21 1.14 -1.76 -3.31
C ALA A 21 -0.01 -2.55 -2.66
N ILE A 22 -1.25 -2.13 -2.91
CA ILE A 22 -2.45 -2.85 -2.44
C ILE A 22 -2.53 -4.25 -3.05
N THR A 23 -2.29 -4.37 -4.35
CA THR A 23 -2.32 -5.66 -5.06
C THR A 23 -1.27 -6.62 -4.51
N LEU A 24 -0.03 -6.15 -4.32
CA LEU A 24 1.05 -6.95 -3.76
C LEU A 24 0.75 -7.39 -2.32
N ALA A 25 0.20 -6.49 -1.50
CA ALA A 25 -0.16 -6.79 -0.11
C ALA A 25 -1.31 -7.82 -0.04
N ARG A 26 -2.30 -7.74 -0.94
CA ARG A 26 -3.39 -8.73 -1.05
C ARG A 26 -2.89 -10.11 -1.47
N ASN A 27 -1.79 -10.18 -2.22
CA ASN A 27 -1.13 -11.44 -2.58
C ASN A 27 -0.25 -12.02 -1.44
N GLY A 28 -0.31 -11.45 -0.23
CA GLY A 28 0.38 -11.96 0.95
C GLY A 28 1.83 -11.51 1.09
N HIS A 29 2.27 -10.53 0.32
CA HIS A 29 3.61 -9.96 0.44
C HIS A 29 3.66 -8.82 1.48
N SER A 30 4.79 -8.68 2.15
CA SER A 30 5.07 -7.50 2.99
C SER A 30 5.46 -6.33 2.09
N VAL A 31 4.68 -5.25 2.11
CA VAL A 31 4.84 -4.12 1.20
C VAL A 31 5.02 -2.81 1.96
N VAL A 32 6.06 -2.06 1.60
CA VAL A 32 6.28 -0.68 2.02
C VAL A 32 5.91 0.25 0.86
N LEU A 33 5.00 1.20 1.09
CA LEU A 33 4.70 2.28 0.16
C LEU A 33 5.44 3.55 0.59
N TRP A 34 6.34 4.03 -0.25
CA TRP A 34 7.10 5.26 0.00
C TRP A 34 6.55 6.43 -0.81
N GLY A 35 6.55 7.62 -0.22
CA GLY A 35 6.28 8.87 -0.93
C GLY A 35 7.13 10.01 -0.40
N HIS A 36 7.39 10.98 -1.27
CA HIS A 36 8.29 12.09 -0.98
C HIS A 36 7.70 13.15 -0.05
N ASN A 37 6.37 13.34 -0.07
CA ASN A 37 5.68 14.35 0.76
C ASN A 37 5.26 13.74 2.11
N PRO A 38 5.85 14.16 3.24
CA PRO A 38 5.54 13.59 4.56
C PRO A 38 4.08 13.82 4.99
N ALA A 39 3.49 14.98 4.67
CA ALA A 39 2.11 15.28 5.04
C ALA A 39 1.12 14.35 4.32
N GLN A 40 1.35 14.10 3.03
CA GLN A 40 0.58 13.11 2.27
C GLN A 40 0.71 11.71 2.89
N ILE A 41 1.93 11.30 3.26
CA ILE A 41 2.16 9.98 3.86
C ILE A 41 1.48 9.86 5.23
N GLN A 42 1.46 10.91 6.04
CA GLN A 42 0.71 10.93 7.30
C GLN A 42 -0.78 10.74 7.07
N THR A 43 -1.39 11.44 6.10
CA THR A 43 -2.79 11.24 5.72
C THR A 43 -3.05 9.79 5.29
N LEU A 44 -2.21 9.23 4.43
CA LEU A 44 -2.34 7.84 3.97
C LEU A 44 -2.25 6.83 5.11
N GLN A 45 -1.39 7.06 6.10
CA GLN A 45 -1.27 6.22 7.28
C GLN A 45 -2.48 6.34 8.20
N HIS A 46 -2.97 7.56 8.43
CA HIS A 46 -4.12 7.83 9.29
C HIS A 46 -5.42 7.26 8.70
N ASP A 47 -5.71 7.60 7.45
CA ASP A 47 -6.95 7.21 6.77
C ASP A 47 -6.95 5.73 6.37
N ARG A 48 -5.75 5.13 6.34
CA ARG A 48 -5.54 3.77 5.81
C ARG A 48 -6.15 3.60 4.41
N CYS A 49 -6.17 4.66 3.61
CA CYS A 49 -6.75 4.70 2.28
C CYS A 49 -6.15 5.89 1.52
N ASN A 50 -6.01 5.77 0.20
CA ASN A 50 -5.63 6.90 -0.64
C ASN A 50 -6.87 7.59 -1.19
N GLN A 51 -7.55 8.39 -0.36
CA GLN A 51 -8.80 9.03 -0.75
C GLN A 51 -8.69 9.90 -2.01
N ALA A 52 -7.52 10.49 -2.26
CA ALA A 52 -7.28 11.34 -3.43
C ALA A 52 -7.25 10.57 -4.76
N PHE A 53 -6.77 9.33 -4.77
CA PHE A 53 -6.53 8.57 -6.01
C PHE A 53 -7.29 7.25 -6.10
N LEU A 54 -7.68 6.66 -4.97
CA LEU A 54 -8.37 5.38 -4.84
C LEU A 54 -9.36 5.46 -3.66
N PRO A 55 -10.43 6.28 -3.77
CA PRO A 55 -11.50 6.28 -2.78
C PRO A 55 -12.09 4.87 -2.65
N ASP A 56 -12.52 4.52 -1.44
CA ASP A 56 -13.15 3.23 -1.11
C ASP A 56 -12.25 1.98 -1.25
N VAL A 57 -10.94 2.14 -1.49
CA VAL A 57 -9.97 1.04 -1.51
C VAL A 57 -9.01 1.15 -0.33
N PRO A 58 -9.36 0.60 0.84
CA PRO A 58 -8.50 0.67 2.01
C PRO A 58 -7.23 -0.16 1.84
N PHE A 59 -6.14 0.29 2.47
CA PHE A 59 -4.90 -0.45 2.58
C PHE A 59 -5.13 -1.74 3.38
N PRO A 60 -4.74 -2.92 2.84
CA PRO A 60 -4.86 -4.19 3.55
C PRO A 60 -4.15 -4.16 4.90
N ARG A 61 -4.76 -4.76 5.93
CA ARG A 61 -4.06 -5.04 7.19
C ARG A 61 -3.04 -6.16 6.97
N TYR A 62 -1.87 -6.06 7.58
CA TYR A 62 -0.91 -7.16 7.63
C TYR A 62 -0.99 -7.85 9.01
N PRO A 63 -0.97 -9.20 9.07
CA PRO A 63 -1.09 -10.12 7.95
C PRO A 63 -2.47 -9.98 7.28
N ALA A 64 -2.51 -10.07 5.95
CA ALA A 64 -3.76 -10.14 5.23
C ALA A 64 -4.45 -11.44 5.66
N ALA A 65 -5.59 -11.31 6.35
CA ALA A 65 -6.39 -12.43 6.82
C ALA A 65 -7.13 -13.10 5.66
#